data_AF-X0YJH2-F1
#
_entry.id   AF-X0YJH2-F1
#
_cell.length_a   1.000
_cell.length_b   1.000
_cell.length_c   1.000
_cell.angle_alpha   90.00
_cell.angle_beta   90.00
_cell.angle_gamma   90.00
#
_symmetry.space_group_name_H-M   'P 1'
#
loop_
_entity.id
_entity.type
_entity.pdbx_description
1 polymer ?
#
loop_
_entity_poly.entity_id
_entity_poly.type
_entity_poly.pdbx_seq_one_letter_code
_entity_poly.pdbx_strand_id
1 'polypeptide(L)'
;PNHVDYAAIFYGSLLAGATVTTLNPLYRAREIEDQLDDAEAVALFVYSPMAAAVEEARSHLPRLRHVFPLDNLPELLGGVPEEPRPVQIDPREDVAVL
;
A
#
# COMPACT_ATOMS: atom_id res chain seq x y z
N PRO A 1 1.24 -9.53 3.43
CA PRO A 1 0.57 -10.82 3.13
C PRO A 1 -0.46 -10.56 2.03
N ASN A 2 -1.08 -11.60 1.47
CA ASN A 2 -2.24 -11.38 0.59
C ASN A 2 -3.39 -10.81 1.43
N HIS A 3 -3.98 -9.70 0.98
CA HIS A 3 -5.07 -9.00 1.66
C HIS A 3 -6.14 -8.61 0.64
N VAL A 4 -7.41 -8.61 1.06
CA VAL A 4 -8.55 -8.28 0.17
C VAL A 4 -8.43 -6.85 -0.38
N ASP A 5 -7.93 -5.93 0.44
CA ASP A 5 -7.78 -4.52 0.06
C ASP A 5 -6.62 -4.24 -0.90
N TYR A 6 -5.74 -5.22 -1.14
CA TYR A 6 -4.56 -5.00 -1.98
C TYR A 6 -4.94 -4.48 -3.37
N ALA A 7 -5.96 -5.06 -4.01
CA ALA A 7 -6.39 -4.66 -5.35
C ALA A 7 -6.91 -3.21 -5.36
N ALA A 8 -7.69 -2.82 -4.34
CA ALA A 8 -8.20 -1.47 -4.21
C ALA A 8 -7.08 -0.44 -3.96
N ILE A 9 -6.15 -0.76 -3.07
CA ILE A 9 -4.98 0.09 -2.78
C ILE A 9 -4.11 0.23 -4.03
N PHE A 10 -3.79 -0.88 -4.70
CA PHE A 10 -2.93 -0.88 -5.88
C PHE A 10 -3.54 -0.05 -7.00
N TYR A 11 -4.80 -0.32 -7.36
CA TYR A 11 -5.47 0.39 -8.44
C TYR A 11 -5.76 1.85 -8.08
N GLY A 12 -6.21 2.12 -6.85
CA GLY A 12 -6.41 3.49 -6.37
C GLY A 12 -5.13 4.32 -6.36
N SER A 13 -3.98 3.71 -6.01
CA SER A 13 -2.68 4.37 -6.09
C SER A 13 -2.31 4.74 -7.52
N LEU A 14 -2.54 3.82 -8.48
CA LEU A 14 -2.31 4.09 -9.90
C LEU A 14 -3.23 5.20 -10.43
N LEU A 15 -4.52 5.18 -10.08
CA LEU A 15 -5.47 6.23 -10.44
C LEU A 15 -5.07 7.61 -9.87
N ALA A 16 -4.42 7.64 -8.71
CA ALA A 16 -3.86 8.85 -8.12
C ALA A 16 -2.57 9.33 -8.80
N GLY A 17 -2.08 8.62 -9.84
CA GLY A 17 -0.85 8.93 -10.55
C GLY A 17 0.43 8.49 -9.84
N ALA A 18 0.32 7.60 -8.84
CA ALA A 18 1.48 7.05 -8.16
C ALA A 18 2.08 5.86 -8.92
N THR A 19 3.39 5.66 -8.76
CA THR A 19 4.05 4.40 -9.10
C THR A 19 3.99 3.47 -7.90
N VAL A 20 3.68 2.19 -8.13
CA VAL A 20 3.53 1.20 -7.06
C VAL A 20 4.65 0.16 -7.14
N THR A 21 5.30 -0.10 -6.01
CA THR A 21 6.14 -1.29 -5.80
C THR A 21 5.60 -2.09 -4.62
N THR A 22 5.94 -3.38 -4.54
CA THR A 22 5.51 -4.26 -3.45
C THR A 22 6.65 -4.51 -2.46
N LEU A 23 6.29 -4.84 -1.23
CA LEU A 23 7.23 -5.17 -0.17
C LEU A 23 6.87 -6.54 0.42
N ASN A 24 7.89 -7.37 0.65
CA ASN A 24 7.69 -8.70 1.21
C ASN A 24 7.31 -8.59 2.71
N PRO A 25 6.18 -9.18 3.14
CA PRO A 25 5.74 -9.06 4.53
C PRO A 25 6.62 -9.77 5.56
N LEU A 26 7.60 -10.56 5.12
CA LEU A 26 8.55 -11.27 5.98
C LEU A 26 9.87 -10.51 6.17
N TYR A 27 10.03 -9.35 5.55
CA TYR A 27 11.21 -8.52 5.72
C TYR A 27 11.36 -7.98 7.14
N ARG A 28 12.61 -7.95 7.59
CA ARG A 28 13.04 -7.25 8.81
C ARG A 28 13.30 -5.78 8.49
N ALA A 29 13.52 -4.98 9.53
CA ALA A 29 13.72 -3.53 9.44
C ALA A 29 14.77 -3.13 8.38
N ARG A 30 15.92 -3.81 8.33
CA ARG A 30 16.97 -3.50 7.35
C ARG A 30 16.51 -3.72 5.90
N GLU A 31 15.83 -4.82 5.63
CA GLU A 31 15.32 -5.15 4.29
C GLU A 31 14.20 -4.18 3.88
N ILE A 32 13.39 -3.72 4.85
CA ILE A 32 12.39 -2.68 4.64
C ILE A 32 13.06 -1.34 4.29
N GLU A 33 14.08 -0.94 5.03
CA GLU A 33 14.85 0.28 4.78
C GLU A 33 15.43 0.27 3.37
N ASP A 34 16.18 -0.79 3.01
CA ASP A 34 16.82 -0.92 1.71
C ASP A 34 15.78 -0.86 0.56
N GLN A 35 14.64 -1.54 0.69
CA GLN A 35 13.59 -1.56 -0.34
C GLN A 35 12.87 -0.22 -0.50
N LEU A 36 12.56 0.46 0.61
CA LEU A 36 11.82 1.71 0.59
C LEU A 36 12.69 2.89 0.17
N ASP A 37 13.98 2.88 0.52
CA ASP A 37 14.91 3.92 0.09
C ASP A 37 15.22 3.80 -1.41
N ASP A 38 15.49 2.60 -1.92
CA ASP A 38 15.71 2.35 -3.34
C ASP A 38 14.49 2.74 -4.19
N ALA A 39 13.29 2.44 -3.69
CA ALA A 39 12.03 2.81 -4.34
C ALA A 39 11.64 4.29 -4.18
N GLU A 40 12.42 5.07 -3.43
CA GLU A 40 12.12 6.46 -3.08
C GLU A 40 10.72 6.66 -2.48
N ALA A 41 10.25 5.68 -1.70
CA ALA A 41 8.86 5.59 -1.29
C ALA A 41 8.42 6.78 -0.42
N VAL A 42 7.27 7.37 -0.78
CA VAL A 42 6.67 8.50 -0.03
C VAL A 42 5.49 8.10 0.85
N ALA A 43 4.88 6.95 0.57
CA ALA A 43 3.77 6.37 1.29
C ALA A 43 3.91 4.84 1.36
N LEU A 44 3.46 4.24 2.46
CA LEU A 44 3.45 2.79 2.66
C LEU A 44 2.09 2.35 3.23
N PHE A 45 1.44 1.40 2.55
CA PHE A 45 0.36 0.62 3.15
C PHE A 45 0.95 -0.63 3.78
N VAL A 46 0.76 -0.81 5.09
CA VAL A 46 1.47 -1.83 5.87
C VAL A 46 0.52 -2.72 6.65
N TYR A 47 0.83 -4.01 6.69
CA TYR A 47 0.15 -4.96 7.56
C TYR A 47 0.59 -4.75 9.02
N SER A 48 -0.36 -4.59 9.95
CA SER A 48 -0.10 -4.12 11.32
C SER A 48 0.98 -4.88 12.09
N PRO A 49 1.13 -6.21 11.99
CA PRO A 49 2.25 -6.95 12.59
C PRO A 49 3.66 -6.51 12.15
N MET A 50 3.80 -5.77 11.06
CA MET A 50 5.08 -5.22 10.61
C MET A 50 5.39 -3.84 11.20
N ALA A 51 4.47 -3.24 11.98
CA ALA A 51 4.60 -1.86 12.46
C ALA A 51 5.92 -1.60 13.20
N ALA A 52 6.35 -2.54 14.04
CA ALA A 52 7.62 -2.41 14.78
C ALA A 52 8.84 -2.34 13.84
N ALA A 53 8.89 -3.20 12.82
CA ALA A 53 9.99 -3.23 11.86
C ALA A 53 9.98 -1.99 10.94
N VAL A 54 8.79 -1.48 10.57
CA VAL A 54 8.66 -0.23 9.82
C VAL A 54 9.11 0.96 10.64
N GLU A 55 8.73 1.05 11.92
CA GLU A 55 9.14 2.17 12.77
C GLU A 55 10.66 2.20 13.00
N GLU A 56 11.30 1.03 13.13
CA GLU A 56 12.76 0.93 13.20
C GLU A 56 13.43 1.48 11.91
N ALA A 57 12.93 1.07 10.73
CA ALA A 57 13.43 1.53 9.44
C ALA A 57 13.16 3.03 9.18
N ARG A 58 12.04 3.56 9.70
CA ARG A 58 11.54 4.90 9.38
C ARG A 58 12.51 6.02 9.73
N SER A 59 13.33 5.82 10.76
CA SER A 59 14.35 6.78 11.18
C SER A 59 15.38 7.12 10.08
N HIS A 60 15.56 6.23 9.09
CA HIS A 60 16.47 6.40 7.96
C HIS A 60 15.76 6.75 6.64
N LEU A 61 14.43 6.93 6.65
CA LEU A 61 13.61 7.10 5.45
C LEU A 61 12.96 8.50 5.41
N PRO A 62 13.71 9.58 5.14
CA PRO A 62 13.19 10.95 5.19
C PRO A 62 12.11 11.23 4.13
N ARG A 63 12.04 10.42 3.08
CA ARG A 63 11.02 10.51 2.02
C ARG A 63 9.68 9.91 2.45
N LEU A 64 9.66 8.96 3.40
CA LEU A 64 8.47 8.24 3.81
C LEU A 64 7.58 9.10 4.72
N ARG A 65 6.66 9.85 4.09
CA ARG A 65 5.77 10.80 4.78
C ARG A 65 4.53 10.15 5.37
N HIS A 66 4.03 9.08 4.74
CA HIS A 66 2.78 8.45 5.12
C HIS A 66 2.96 6.96 5.36
N VAL A 67 2.43 6.46 6.48
CA VAL A 67 2.34 5.04 6.79
C VAL A 67 0.91 4.75 7.18
N PHE A 68 0.26 3.88 6.43
CA PHE A 68 -1.15 3.52 6.56
C PHE A 68 -1.25 2.03 6.97
N PRO A 69 -1.55 1.74 8.25
CA PRO A 69 -1.92 0.39 8.65
C PRO A 69 -3.18 -0.06 7.90
N LEU A 70 -3.19 -1.29 7.37
CA LEU A 70 -4.33 -1.81 6.63
C LEU A 70 -5.62 -1.87 7.47
N ASP A 71 -5.50 -2.07 8.78
CA ASP A 71 -6.65 -2.12 9.69
C ASP A 71 -7.46 -0.81 9.72
N ASN A 72 -6.84 0.31 9.32
CA ASN A 72 -7.46 1.65 9.33
C ASN A 72 -7.92 2.10 7.93
N LEU A 73 -7.86 1.22 6.93
CA LEU A 73 -8.21 1.59 5.55
C LEU A 73 -9.68 2.04 5.40
N PRO A 74 -10.68 1.37 5.99
CA PRO A 74 -12.08 1.82 5.89
C PRO A 74 -12.28 3.26 6.38
N GLU A 75 -11.58 3.65 7.44
CA GLU A 75 -11.63 5.01 7.99
C GLU A 75 -10.95 6.01 7.06
N LEU A 76 -9.81 5.64 6.46
CA LEU A 76 -9.13 6.46 5.45
C LEU A 76 -10.03 6.73 4.24
N LEU A 77 -10.88 5.77 3.87
CA LEU A 77 -11.78 5.86 2.72
C LEU A 77 -13.09 6.60 3.02
N GLY A 78 -13.32 7.04 4.27
CA GLY A 78 -14.58 7.68 4.67
C GLY A 78 -15.75 6.68 4.84
N GLY A 79 -15.42 5.41 5.07
CA GLY A 79 -16.36 4.30 5.19
C GLY A 79 -16.40 3.43 3.93
N VAL A 80 -16.96 2.22 4.09
CA VAL A 80 -17.28 1.31 2.99
C VAL A 80 -18.81 1.32 2.84
N PRO A 81 -19.37 1.50 1.63
CA PRO A 81 -20.82 1.40 1.45
C PRO A 81 -21.33 0.02 1.89
N GLU A 82 -22.47 -0.01 2.59
CA GLU A 82 -23.07 -1.27 3.09
C GLU A 82 -23.35 -2.26 1.95
N GLU A 83 -23.71 -1.74 0.77
CA GLU A 83 -23.90 -2.53 -0.44
C GLU A 83 -22.85 -2.18 -1.50
N PRO A 84 -21.99 -3.14 -1.89
CA PRO A 84 -21.07 -2.94 -3.00
C PRO A 84 -21.86 -2.79 -4.29
N ARG A 85 -21.58 -1.71 -5.04
CA ARG A 85 -22.16 -1.53 -6.37
C ARG A 85 -21.41 -2.41 -7.36
N PRO A 86 -22.11 -3.16 -8.24
CA PRO A 86 -21.45 -3.89 -9.31
C PRO A 86 -20.61 -2.93 -10.16
N VAL A 87 -19.35 -3.28 -10.39
CA VAL A 87 -18.43 -2.53 -11.26
C VAL A 87 -18.26 -3.33 -12.55
N GLN A 88 -18.44 -2.68 -13.69
CA GLN A 88 -18.07 -3.26 -14.98
C GLN A 88 -16.56 -3.11 -15.15
N ILE A 89 -15.89 -4.19 -15.55
CA ILE A 89 -14.45 -4.20 -15.83
C ILE A 89 -14.28 -4.60 -17.30
N ASP A 90 -13.71 -3.71 -18.11
CA ASP A 90 -13.27 -4.01 -19.47
C ASP A 90 -11.78 -4.37 -19.45
N PRO A 91 -11.41 -5.65 -19.67
CA PRO A 91 -10.01 -6.07 -19.64
C PRO A 91 -9.11 -5.41 -20.68
N ARG A 92 -9.66 -4.71 -21.69
CA ARG A 92 -8.89 -4.00 -22.70
C ARG A 92 -8.53 -2.58 -22.28
N GLU A 93 -9.39 -1.95 -21.50
CA GLU A 93 -9.28 -0.54 -21.11
C GLU A 93 -8.86 -0.39 -19.64
N ASP A 94 -9.34 -1.26 -18.75
CA ASP A 94 -9.09 -1.22 -17.29
C ASP A 94 -7.83 -2.01 -16.89
N VAL A 95 -6.80 -1.98 -17.72
CA VAL A 95 -5.52 -2.64 -17.42
C VAL A 95 -4.71 -1.77 -16.47
N ALA A 96 -4.48 -2.27 -15.26
CA ALA A 96 -3.68 -1.60 -14.24
C ALA A 96 -2.16 -1.75 -14.45
N VAL A 97 -1.73 -2.97 -14.80
CA VAL A 97 -0.31 -3.37 -14.96
C VAL A 97 -0.25 -4.63 -15.83
N LEU A 98 0.86 -4.86 -16.53
CA LEU A 98 1.14 -6.05 -17.36
C LEU A 98 2.42 -6.76 -16.91
#